data_AF-A0A0G4NB69-F1
#
_entry.id   AF-A0A0G4NB69-F1
#
_cell.length_a   1.000
_cell.length_b   1.000
_cell.length_c   1.000
_cell.angle_alpha   90.00
_cell.angle_beta   90.00
_cell.angle_gamma   90.00
#
_symmetry.space_group_name_H-M   'P 1'
#
loop_
_entity.id
_entity.type
_entity.pdbx_description
1 polymer ?
#
loop_
_entity_poly.entity_id
_entity_poly.type
_entity_poly.pdbx_seq_one_letter_code
_entity_poly.pdbx_strand_id
1 'polypeptide(L)'
;MPTRLSKTRKHRGHVSAGHGRVGKHRKHPGGRGMAGGQHHHRTNLDKYHPGYFGKVGMRYFHKQQKYVNPDLDSNGVLWRKGGGQIGQGRQTSEKDGLLAITLRKSWET
;
A
#
# COMPACT_ATOMS: atom_id res chain seq x y z
N MET A 1 -15.83 16.10 -19.39
CA MET A 1 -15.27 17.48 -19.33
C MET A 1 -15.58 18.20 -20.64
N PRO A 2 -16.04 19.46 -20.61
CA PRO A 2 -16.35 20.22 -21.83
C PRO A 2 -15.09 20.58 -22.62
N THR A 3 -15.14 20.43 -23.95
CA THR A 3 -13.98 20.64 -24.85
C THR A 3 -13.58 22.11 -25.01
N ARG A 4 -14.46 23.05 -24.64
CA ARG A 4 -14.24 24.50 -24.75
C ARG A 4 -13.05 25.00 -23.93
N LEU A 5 -12.77 24.37 -22.80
CA LEU A 5 -11.68 24.75 -21.89
C LEU A 5 -10.32 24.11 -22.24
N SER A 6 -10.28 23.23 -23.25
CA SER A 6 -9.03 22.55 -23.62
C SER A 6 -8.03 23.52 -24.25
N LYS A 7 -6.76 23.39 -23.86
CA LYS A 7 -5.64 24.22 -24.35
C LYS A 7 -5.55 24.20 -25.90
N THR A 8 -5.86 23.06 -26.50
CA THR A 8 -5.87 22.83 -27.95
C THR A 8 -6.73 23.83 -28.71
N ARG A 9 -7.86 24.30 -28.15
CA ARG A 9 -8.73 25.27 -28.83
C ARG A 9 -8.07 26.62 -29.03
N LYS A 10 -7.25 27.06 -28.07
CA LYS A 10 -6.48 28.31 -28.14
C LYS A 10 -5.27 28.22 -29.09
N HIS A 11 -4.89 27.02 -29.52
CA HIS A 11 -3.73 26.80 -30.40
C HIS A 11 -4.06 26.76 -31.90
N ARG A 12 -5.33 26.93 -32.31
CA ARG A 12 -5.71 27.03 -33.73
C ARG A 12 -5.11 28.30 -34.34
N GLY A 13 -4.59 28.20 -35.56
CA GLY A 13 -3.87 29.30 -36.23
C GLY A 13 -2.38 29.40 -35.87
N HIS A 14 -1.92 28.72 -34.80
CA HIS A 14 -0.49 28.63 -34.48
C HIS A 14 0.17 27.46 -35.21
N VAL A 15 1.37 27.68 -35.75
CA VAL A 15 2.06 26.73 -36.65
C VAL A 15 2.42 25.39 -35.99
N SER A 16 2.78 25.36 -34.71
CA SER A 16 3.32 24.16 -34.03
C SER A 16 2.49 23.64 -32.86
N ALA A 17 1.29 24.19 -32.65
CA ALA A 17 0.38 23.83 -31.56
C ALA A 17 1.01 23.80 -30.14
N GLY A 18 2.11 24.55 -29.93
CA GLY A 18 2.80 24.64 -28.63
C GLY A 18 3.92 23.62 -28.41
N HIS A 19 4.33 22.82 -29.41
CA HIS A 19 5.40 21.84 -29.28
C HIS A 19 6.76 22.29 -29.87
N GLY A 20 6.92 23.59 -30.15
CA GLY A 20 8.13 24.15 -30.76
C GLY A 20 8.28 23.82 -32.26
N ARG A 21 9.10 24.60 -32.97
CA ARG A 21 9.31 24.43 -34.43
C ARG A 21 10.37 23.39 -34.77
N VAL A 22 11.49 23.38 -34.03
CA VAL A 22 12.69 22.58 -34.32
C VAL A 22 12.56 21.14 -33.82
N GLY A 23 12.31 20.96 -32.51
CA GLY A 23 12.25 19.63 -31.89
C GLY A 23 11.07 18.77 -32.36
N LYS A 24 9.94 19.42 -32.71
CA LYS A 24 8.66 18.83 -33.16
C LYS A 24 8.05 17.83 -32.17
N HIS A 25 6.73 17.65 -32.22
CA HIS A 25 6.07 16.61 -31.44
C HIS A 25 6.25 15.25 -32.12
N ARG A 26 7.02 14.35 -31.51
CA ARG A 26 7.24 12.98 -31.99
C ARG A 26 6.49 11.98 -31.11
N LYS A 27 6.18 10.79 -31.65
CA LYS A 27 5.32 9.81 -30.97
C LYS A 27 5.91 9.29 -29.66
N HIS A 28 7.16 8.81 -29.66
CA HIS A 28 7.84 8.28 -28.47
C HIS A 28 9.37 8.49 -28.56
N PRO A 29 9.90 9.70 -28.29
CA PRO A 29 11.32 9.99 -28.49
C PRO A 29 12.26 9.27 -27.50
N GLY A 30 11.78 8.90 -26.31
CA GLY A 30 12.59 8.27 -25.25
C GLY A 30 12.16 6.86 -24.87
N GLY A 31 11.31 6.22 -25.69
CA GLY A 31 10.66 4.95 -25.39
C GLY A 31 9.23 5.09 -24.86
N ARG A 32 8.62 3.97 -24.44
CA ARG A 32 7.26 3.89 -23.90
C ARG A 32 7.31 3.47 -22.42
N GLY A 33 6.40 4.01 -21.62
CA GLY A 33 6.32 3.68 -20.19
C GLY A 33 7.61 4.00 -19.44
N MET A 34 8.08 3.07 -18.59
CA MET A 34 9.29 3.19 -17.78
C MET A 34 10.57 2.70 -18.50
N ALA A 35 10.60 2.78 -19.84
CA ALA A 35 11.76 2.37 -20.63
C ALA A 35 13.00 3.20 -20.28
N GLY A 36 14.19 2.61 -20.44
CA GLY A 36 15.47 3.32 -20.30
C GLY A 36 15.84 3.71 -18.88
N GLY A 37 15.17 3.17 -17.86
CA GLY A 37 15.34 3.64 -16.49
C GLY A 37 16.73 3.43 -15.86
N GLN A 38 17.52 2.47 -16.34
CA GLN A 38 18.94 2.32 -15.97
C GLN A 38 19.91 2.89 -17.01
N HIS A 39 19.38 3.38 -18.14
CA HIS A 39 20.17 3.87 -19.27
C HIS A 39 19.96 5.38 -19.40
N HIS A 40 19.29 5.84 -20.46
CA HIS A 40 19.11 7.25 -20.77
C HIS A 40 18.11 8.00 -19.86
N HIS A 41 17.37 7.29 -18.99
CA HIS A 41 16.50 7.90 -17.95
C HIS A 41 17.01 7.69 -16.52
N ARG A 42 18.24 7.18 -16.35
CA ARG A 42 18.86 6.89 -15.05
C ARG A 42 18.83 8.08 -14.09
N THR A 43 19.22 9.27 -14.56
CA THR A 43 19.27 10.48 -13.74
C THR A 43 17.92 10.83 -13.12
N ASN A 44 16.81 10.57 -13.82
CA ASN A 44 15.48 10.86 -13.31
C ASN A 44 15.05 9.88 -12.20
N LEU A 45 15.41 8.61 -12.34
CA LEU A 45 15.07 7.59 -11.35
C LEU A 45 15.96 7.67 -10.11
N ASP A 46 17.26 7.88 -10.28
CA ASP A 46 18.17 8.03 -9.13
C ASP A 46 17.81 9.24 -8.27
N LYS A 47 17.39 10.34 -8.90
CA LYS A 47 17.07 11.57 -8.19
C LYS A 47 15.77 11.49 -7.39
N TYR A 48 14.72 10.94 -8.01
CA TYR A 48 13.37 11.00 -7.43
C TYR A 48 12.87 9.67 -6.89
N HIS A 49 13.50 8.55 -7.25
CA HIS A 49 13.05 7.21 -6.91
C HIS A 49 14.24 6.31 -6.49
N PRO A 50 14.95 6.66 -5.40
CA PRO A 50 15.99 5.80 -4.86
C PRO A 50 15.38 4.45 -4.44
N GLY A 51 16.07 3.35 -4.75
CA GLY A 51 15.59 2.00 -4.46
C GLY A 51 14.51 1.45 -5.40
N TYR A 52 14.18 2.16 -6.49
CA TYR A 52 13.25 1.66 -7.52
C TYR A 52 13.77 0.38 -8.19
N PHE A 53 15.08 0.29 -8.40
CA PHE A 53 15.72 -0.92 -8.89
C PHE A 53 16.31 -1.72 -7.74
N GLY A 54 16.11 -3.03 -7.78
CA GLY A 54 16.63 -3.96 -6.80
C GLY A 54 15.57 -4.96 -6.34
N LYS A 55 16.01 -6.06 -5.73
CA LYS A 55 15.14 -6.99 -5.01
C LYS A 55 15.42 -6.83 -3.53
N VAL A 56 14.38 -6.74 -2.70
CA VAL A 56 14.50 -6.62 -1.25
C VAL A 56 13.57 -7.64 -0.60
N GLY A 57 14.05 -8.31 0.45
CA GLY A 57 13.29 -9.25 1.26
C GLY A 57 12.98 -10.60 0.59
N MET A 58 12.17 -11.41 1.27
CA MET A 58 11.73 -12.73 0.81
C MET A 58 10.34 -12.64 0.17
N ARG A 59 10.12 -13.38 -0.93
CA ARG A 59 8.80 -13.44 -1.58
C ARG A 59 7.85 -14.27 -0.72
N TYR A 60 6.74 -13.67 -0.28
CA TYR A 60 5.66 -14.38 0.42
C TYR A 60 4.54 -14.76 -0.56
N PHE A 61 4.36 -16.06 -0.79
CA PHE A 61 3.34 -16.60 -1.69
C PHE A 61 2.01 -16.80 -0.95
N HIS A 62 0.87 -16.60 -1.63
CA HIS A 62 -0.48 -16.78 -1.07
C HIS A 62 -0.72 -16.01 0.25
N LYS A 63 -0.30 -14.75 0.30
CA LYS A 63 -0.49 -13.87 1.46
C LYS A 63 -1.98 -13.75 1.81
N GLN A 64 -2.40 -14.40 2.89
CA GLN A 64 -3.72 -14.18 3.50
C GLN A 64 -3.67 -12.88 4.31
N GLN A 65 -4.50 -11.90 3.98
CA GLN A 65 -4.60 -10.62 4.67
C GLN A 65 -5.35 -10.77 6.01
N LYS A 66 -4.86 -11.63 6.92
CA LYS A 66 -5.52 -11.96 8.20
C LYS A 66 -4.96 -11.26 9.43
N TYR A 67 -4.10 -10.26 9.27
CA TYR A 67 -3.51 -9.53 10.40
C TYR A 67 -3.87 -8.05 10.29
N VAL A 68 -4.96 -7.67 10.96
CA VAL A 68 -5.16 -6.29 11.39
C VAL A 68 -4.64 -6.26 12.82
N ASN A 69 -3.41 -5.80 13.00
CA ASN A 69 -2.94 -5.33 14.29
C ASN A 69 -3.20 -3.82 14.26
N PRO A 70 -4.39 -3.33 14.66
CA PRO A 70 -4.49 -1.90 14.90
C PRO A 70 -3.49 -1.61 16.01
N ASP A 71 -2.48 -0.79 15.72
CA ASP A 71 -1.62 -0.20 16.75
C ASP A 71 -2.55 0.63 17.65
N LEU A 72 -3.08 -0.01 18.69
CA LEU A 72 -3.77 0.66 19.78
C LEU A 72 -2.67 1.35 20.56
N ASP A 73 -2.46 2.64 20.28
CA ASP A 73 -1.68 3.48 21.17
C ASP A 73 -2.25 3.31 22.59
N SER A 74 -1.36 3.06 23.54
CA SER A 74 -1.70 2.83 24.95
C SER A 74 -2.18 4.11 25.64
N ASN A 75 -2.22 5.23 24.91
CA ASN A 75 -2.93 6.45 25.31
C ASN A 75 -4.45 6.29 25.12
N GLY A 76 -5.02 5.50 26.02
CA GLY A 76 -6.44 5.16 26.08
C GLY A 76 -7.34 6.38 26.31
N VAL A 77 -7.85 6.95 25.21
CA VAL A 77 -9.09 7.74 25.24
C VAL A 77 -9.95 7.38 24.02
N LEU A 78 -10.60 6.21 24.07
CA LEU A 78 -11.75 5.93 23.22
C LEU A 78 -13.00 6.47 23.92
N TRP A 79 -13.37 7.73 23.66
CA TRP A 79 -14.73 8.18 23.98
C TRP A 79 -15.71 7.45 23.05
N ARG A 80 -16.20 6.28 23.46
CA ARG A 80 -17.29 5.59 22.79
C ARG A 80 -18.61 6.16 23.32
N LYS A 81 -19.29 6.93 22.48
CA LYS A 81 -20.65 7.42 22.71
C LYS A 81 -21.63 6.22 22.79
N GLY A 82 -22.23 5.99 23.95
CA GLY A 82 -23.51 5.27 24.10
C GLY A 82 -23.47 3.74 24.31
N GLY A 83 -23.73 3.34 25.57
CA GLY A 83 -24.68 2.29 25.99
C GLY A 83 -24.56 0.85 25.46
N GLY A 84 -24.26 -0.10 26.36
CA GLY A 84 -24.53 -1.54 26.16
C GLY A 84 -23.62 -2.45 26.98
N GLN A 85 -24.22 -3.38 27.73
CA GLN A 85 -23.64 -4.20 28.82
C GLN A 85 -22.41 -5.03 28.46
N ILE A 86 -21.56 -5.23 29.47
CA ILE A 86 -20.29 -5.97 29.48
C ILE A 86 -20.56 -7.46 29.73
N GLY A 87 -20.37 -8.31 28.72
CA GLY A 87 -20.28 -9.76 28.88
C GLY A 87 -18.81 -10.18 28.94
N GLN A 88 -18.39 -10.82 30.04
CA GLN A 88 -17.03 -11.37 30.19
C GLN A 88 -16.81 -12.50 29.18
N GLY A 89 -15.94 -12.27 28.20
CA GLY A 89 -15.47 -13.28 27.24
C GLY A 89 -14.07 -13.77 27.59
N ARG A 90 -14.00 -15.03 28.06
CA ARG A 90 -12.86 -15.96 28.13
C ARG A 90 -11.50 -15.47 27.58
N GLN A 91 -10.52 -15.32 28.47
CA GLN A 91 -9.10 -15.40 28.11
C GLN A 91 -8.70 -16.88 28.03
N THR A 92 -8.29 -17.36 26.86
CA THR A 92 -7.61 -18.65 26.71
C THR A 92 -6.10 -18.43 26.59
N SER A 93 -5.40 -18.95 27.62
CA SER A 93 -4.04 -19.50 27.67
C SER A 93 -2.88 -18.79 26.96
N GLU A 94 -1.86 -18.41 27.74
CA GLU A 94 -0.57 -19.13 27.82
C GLU A 94 0.42 -18.27 28.61
N LYS A 95 0.75 -18.68 29.84
CA LYS A 95 2.03 -18.37 30.47
C LYS A 95 2.46 -19.55 31.31
N ASP A 96 3.62 -20.05 30.95
CA ASP A 96 4.54 -20.82 31.77
C ASP A 96 4.07 -22.22 32.16
N GLY A 97 4.79 -23.19 31.59
CA GLY A 97 4.51 -24.61 31.74
C GLY A 97 4.36 -25.05 33.20
N LEU A 98 3.57 -26.11 33.34
CA LEU A 98 3.12 -26.79 34.57
C LEU A 98 1.71 -26.35 35.00
N LEU A 99 0.72 -27.15 34.62
CA LEU A 99 -0.30 -27.59 35.56
C LEU A 99 -0.71 -29.02 35.18
N ALA A 100 -0.26 -29.93 36.03
CA ALA A 100 -0.51 -31.36 35.97
C ALA A 100 -2.01 -31.66 35.92
N ILE A 101 -2.45 -32.40 34.91
CA ILE A 101 -3.73 -33.11 34.98
C ILE A 101 -3.40 -34.55 35.34
N THR A 102 -3.42 -34.82 36.63
CA THR A 102 -3.59 -36.18 37.14
C THR A 102 -4.35 -36.11 38.45
N LEU A 103 -5.58 -36.63 38.48
CA LEU A 103 -5.99 -37.67 39.42
C LEU A 103 -7.38 -38.25 39.04
N ARG A 104 -7.58 -39.47 39.55
CA ARG A 104 -8.42 -40.58 39.09
C ARG A 104 -9.91 -40.49 39.47
N LYS A 105 -10.72 -41.15 38.61
CA LYS A 105 -11.85 -42.09 38.81
C LYS A 105 -12.77 -41.94 40.03
N SER A 106 -14.08 -42.05 39.78
CA SER A 106 -15.01 -42.76 40.68
C SER A 106 -16.37 -43.04 39.98
N TRP A 107 -16.56 -44.31 39.55
CA TRP A 107 -17.74 -45.22 39.46
C TRP A 107 -19.19 -44.80 39.09
N GLU A 108 -19.84 -45.76 38.42
CA GLU A 108 -21.22 -45.88 37.91
C GLU A 108 -22.32 -45.94 38.99
N THR A 109 -23.53 -45.54 38.60
CA THR A 109 -24.75 -46.40 38.53
C THR A 109 -25.66 -45.88 37.44
#